data_AF-A0A3A4IVR9-F1
#
_entry.id   AF-A0A3A4IVR9-F1
#
_cell.length_a   1.000
_cell.length_b   1.000
_cell.length_c   1.000
_cell.angle_alpha   90.00
_cell.angle_beta   90.00
_cell.angle_gamma   90.00
#
_symmetry.space_group_name_H-M   'P 1'
#
loop_
_entity.id
_entity.type
_entity.pdbx_description
1 polymer ?
#
loop_
_entity_poly.entity_id
_entity_poly.type
_entity_poly.pdbx_seq_one_letter_code
_entity_poly.pdbx_strand_id
1 'polypeptide(L)'
;MKPYIITEDLEFLVHRWTEKMRLRVPDHGFFQNLQLKLINELESIFGNKSAVVISYKGLQEDLKQLILSANGTTVVSLDQIYNSCKHHLESNRIADLDTMEVIGEAHRPGHASLTEQIRKLPKDQPITLVDDGCFSGGTLTRIYQLMLNQGFIVERIIVGLVIDRHQNRFIRRYPEIPLVAVKEYENVIDWVCERDFYVGVPLSGRTAGKVDHGIVSPCEPEISLPYCLPFGDPIKGASIPTDRAIDFSRFILSLSLELWENIEKESGRPILSQDVPRLPKGVARDKRRFTEALNAVLRKL
;
A
#
# COMPACT_ATOMS: atom_id res chain seq x y z
N MET A 1 21.97 1.19 13.85
CA MET A 1 21.47 1.90 12.65
C MET A 1 20.01 1.54 12.50
N LYS A 2 19.13 2.52 12.29
CA LYS A 2 17.69 2.28 12.15
C LYS A 2 17.42 1.73 10.74
N PRO A 3 16.68 0.61 10.58
CA PRO A 3 16.41 0.07 9.26
C PRO A 3 15.25 0.81 8.57
N TYR A 4 15.28 0.86 7.24
CA TYR A 4 14.18 1.24 6.37
C TYR A 4 13.54 -0.04 5.83
N ILE A 5 12.31 -0.35 6.22
CA ILE A 5 11.67 -1.63 5.89
C ILE A 5 10.91 -1.50 4.58
N ILE A 6 11.12 -2.44 3.67
CA ILE A 6 10.41 -2.52 2.39
C ILE A 6 9.71 -3.87 2.33
N THR A 7 8.40 -3.88 2.12
CA THR A 7 7.68 -5.13 1.78
C THR A 7 7.55 -5.24 0.27
N GLU A 8 8.16 -6.28 -0.28
CA GLU A 8 8.10 -6.60 -1.71
C GLU A 8 6.65 -6.94 -2.10
N ASP A 9 6.20 -6.39 -3.22
CA ASP A 9 4.88 -6.69 -3.82
C ASP A 9 4.72 -6.18 -5.26
N LEU A 10 5.69 -5.44 -5.79
CA LEU A 10 5.59 -4.82 -7.11
C LEU A 10 5.38 -5.87 -8.21
N GLU A 11 6.26 -6.87 -8.26
CA GLU A 11 6.21 -7.93 -9.26
C GLU A 11 4.84 -8.63 -9.24
N PHE A 12 4.40 -9.08 -8.06
CA PHE A 12 3.11 -9.75 -7.91
C PHE A 12 1.93 -8.90 -8.43
N LEU A 13 1.89 -7.62 -8.06
CA LEU A 13 0.81 -6.72 -8.47
C LEU A 13 0.82 -6.42 -9.97
N VAL A 14 2.00 -6.20 -10.55
CA VAL A 14 2.15 -5.98 -11.99
C VAL A 14 1.78 -7.25 -12.77
N HIS A 15 2.20 -8.43 -12.32
CA HIS A 15 1.79 -9.72 -12.91
C HIS A 15 0.26 -9.88 -12.91
N ARG A 16 -0.38 -9.67 -11.75
CA ARG A 16 -1.84 -9.82 -11.62
C ARG A 16 -2.60 -8.82 -12.52
N TRP A 17 -2.12 -7.59 -12.62
CA TRP A 17 -2.75 -6.58 -13.48
C TRP A 17 -2.52 -6.84 -14.96
N THR A 18 -1.29 -7.17 -15.37
CA THR A 18 -0.96 -7.47 -16.78
C THR A 18 -1.75 -8.68 -17.28
N GLU A 19 -1.92 -9.72 -16.48
CA GLU A 19 -2.76 -10.88 -16.80
C GLU A 19 -4.21 -10.46 -17.08
N LYS A 20 -4.81 -9.65 -16.20
CA LYS A 20 -6.18 -9.12 -16.36
C LYS A 20 -6.32 -8.30 -17.65
N MET A 21 -5.28 -7.54 -18.01
CA MET A 21 -5.24 -6.68 -19.19
C MET A 21 -4.79 -7.40 -20.47
N ARG A 22 -4.48 -8.71 -20.39
CA ARG A 22 -3.90 -9.51 -21.48
C ARG A 22 -2.62 -8.88 -22.05
N LEU A 23 -1.79 -8.34 -21.17
CA LEU A 23 -0.47 -7.78 -21.45
C LEU A 23 0.61 -8.81 -21.13
N ARG A 24 1.83 -8.56 -21.63
CA ARG A 24 3.01 -9.30 -21.18
C ARG A 24 3.70 -8.54 -20.06
N VAL A 25 4.28 -9.31 -19.16
CA VAL A 25 4.98 -8.83 -17.98
C VAL A 25 6.47 -9.06 -18.16
N PRO A 26 7.34 -8.15 -17.67
CA PRO A 26 8.77 -8.38 -17.62
C PRO A 26 9.10 -9.64 -16.81
N ASP A 27 10.29 -10.21 -17.02
CA ASP A 27 10.74 -11.36 -16.24
C ASP A 27 11.13 -10.99 -14.80
N HIS A 28 11.32 -12.01 -13.95
CA HIS A 28 11.71 -11.83 -12.55
C HIS A 28 13.03 -11.07 -12.39
N GLY A 29 14.00 -11.26 -13.31
CA GLY A 29 15.29 -10.59 -13.26
C GLY A 29 15.16 -9.08 -13.45
N PHE A 30 14.20 -8.63 -14.25
CA PHE A 30 13.86 -7.22 -14.39
C PHE A 30 13.39 -6.60 -13.06
N PHE A 31 12.47 -7.27 -12.35
CA PHE A 31 11.98 -6.77 -11.05
C PHE A 31 13.07 -6.78 -9.97
N GLN A 32 13.91 -7.82 -9.94
CA GLN A 32 15.08 -7.85 -9.05
C GLN A 32 16.02 -6.66 -9.29
N ASN A 33 16.23 -6.28 -10.56
CA ASN A 33 17.05 -5.13 -10.92
C ASN A 33 16.41 -3.80 -10.48
N LEU A 34 15.10 -3.63 -10.65
CA LEU A 34 14.39 -2.44 -10.14
C LEU A 34 14.48 -2.33 -8.62
N GLN A 35 14.26 -3.44 -7.90
CA GLN A 35 14.37 -3.49 -6.45
C GLN A 35 15.80 -3.17 -5.98
N LEU A 36 16.83 -3.71 -6.63
CA LEU A 36 18.22 -3.40 -6.31
C LEU A 36 18.54 -1.92 -6.49
N LYS A 37 18.05 -1.28 -7.56
CA LYS A 37 18.20 0.16 -7.76
C LYS A 37 17.54 0.95 -6.63
N LEU A 38 16.30 0.58 -6.24
CA LEU A 38 15.58 1.23 -5.14
C LEU A 38 16.32 1.10 -3.81
N ILE A 39 16.81 -0.11 -3.48
CA ILE A 39 17.63 -0.38 -2.30
C ILE A 39 18.84 0.54 -2.28
N ASN A 40 19.60 0.60 -3.38
CA ASN A 40 20.81 1.42 -3.47
C ASN A 40 20.51 2.91 -3.26
N GLU A 41 19.41 3.42 -3.83
CA GLU A 41 19.01 4.82 -3.63
C GLU A 41 18.67 5.09 -2.16
N LEU A 42 17.86 4.24 -1.53
CA LEU A 42 17.50 4.37 -0.12
C LEU A 42 18.72 4.27 0.79
N GLU A 43 19.66 3.36 0.51
CA GLU A 43 20.91 3.26 1.26
C GLU A 43 21.83 4.48 1.05
N SER A 44 21.78 5.13 -0.11
CA SER A 44 22.49 6.40 -0.34
C SER A 44 21.91 7.56 0.48
N ILE A 45 20.63 7.46 0.87
CA ILE A 45 19.92 8.48 1.65
C ILE A 45 20.09 8.21 3.15
N PHE A 46 19.88 6.96 3.57
CA PHE A 46 19.78 6.59 4.98
C PHE A 46 21.01 5.87 5.55
N GLY A 47 22.00 5.58 4.69
CA GLY A 47 23.24 4.90 5.04
C GLY A 47 23.30 3.46 4.51
N ASN A 48 24.53 2.98 4.28
CA ASN A 48 24.79 1.64 3.76
C ASN A 48 24.14 0.55 4.65
N LYS A 49 23.48 -0.44 4.03
CA LYS A 49 22.73 -1.51 4.72
C LYS A 49 21.55 -1.03 5.57
N SER A 50 20.99 0.14 5.29
CA SER A 50 19.80 0.62 5.99
C SER A 50 18.52 -0.03 5.45
N ALA A 51 18.45 -0.38 4.16
CA ALA A 51 17.26 -0.96 3.56
C ALA A 51 17.14 -2.46 3.84
N VAL A 52 15.99 -2.89 4.38
CA VAL A 52 15.67 -4.28 4.68
C VAL A 52 14.43 -4.69 3.91
N VAL A 53 14.60 -5.62 2.96
CA VAL A 53 13.49 -6.15 2.16
C VAL A 53 12.89 -7.38 2.82
N ILE A 54 11.56 -7.39 2.92
CA ILE A 54 10.76 -8.54 3.31
C ILE A 54 10.09 -9.07 2.05
N SER A 55 10.41 -10.31 1.70
CA SER A 55 9.86 -10.93 0.49
C SER A 55 8.35 -11.14 0.59
N TYR A 56 7.66 -10.87 -0.53
CA TYR A 56 6.23 -11.15 -0.71
C TYR A 56 5.87 -12.59 -0.33
N LYS A 57 6.59 -13.56 -0.91
CA LYS A 57 6.28 -14.99 -0.76
C LYS A 57 6.49 -15.46 0.69
N GLY A 58 7.57 -14.99 1.32
CA GLY A 58 7.85 -15.32 2.71
C GLY A 58 6.77 -14.79 3.64
N LEU A 59 6.42 -13.51 3.50
CA LEU A 59 5.38 -12.89 4.32
C LEU A 59 4.01 -13.55 4.14
N GLN A 60 3.65 -13.88 2.90
CA GLN A 60 2.40 -14.56 2.57
C GLN A 60 2.31 -15.96 3.19
N GLU A 61 3.37 -16.77 3.09
CA GLU A 61 3.34 -18.13 3.65
C GLU A 61 3.28 -18.08 5.19
N ASP A 62 4.07 -17.21 5.82
CA ASP A 62 4.06 -17.07 7.27
C ASP A 62 2.71 -16.54 7.79
N LEU A 63 2.12 -15.54 7.12
CA LEU A 63 0.77 -15.05 7.42
C LEU A 63 -0.26 -16.15 7.30
N LYS A 64 -0.19 -16.96 6.24
CA LYS A 64 -1.09 -18.09 6.04
C LYS A 64 -0.99 -19.10 7.17
N GLN A 65 0.21 -19.41 7.68
CA GLN A 65 0.36 -20.32 8.83
C GLN A 65 -0.30 -19.74 10.09
N LEU A 66 -0.15 -18.44 10.37
CA LEU A 66 -0.83 -17.79 11.47
C LEU A 66 -2.36 -17.81 11.31
N ILE A 67 -2.85 -17.53 10.09
CA ILE A 67 -4.30 -17.56 9.79
C ILE A 67 -4.88 -18.96 9.99
N LEU A 68 -4.16 -20.01 9.56
CA LEU A 68 -4.59 -21.40 9.77
C LEU A 68 -4.65 -21.79 11.25
N SER A 69 -3.92 -21.09 12.13
CA SER A 69 -4.02 -21.30 13.57
C SER A 69 -5.26 -20.66 14.22
N ALA A 70 -6.00 -19.81 13.49
CA ALA A 70 -7.18 -19.08 13.97
C ALA A 70 -8.48 -19.90 13.87
N ASN A 71 -8.42 -21.17 14.30
CA ASN A 71 -9.57 -22.08 14.27
C ASN A 71 -10.75 -21.56 15.08
N GLY A 72 -11.97 -21.74 14.56
CA GLY A 72 -13.21 -21.34 15.24
C GLY A 72 -13.58 -19.86 15.10
N THR A 73 -12.85 -19.11 14.27
CA THR A 73 -13.15 -17.70 13.97
C THR A 73 -13.43 -17.47 12.49
N THR A 74 -14.24 -16.46 12.20
CA THR A 74 -14.35 -15.92 10.85
C THR A 74 -13.15 -15.00 10.59
N VAL A 75 -12.33 -15.37 9.62
CA VAL A 75 -11.18 -14.56 9.20
C VAL A 75 -11.61 -13.47 8.24
N VAL A 76 -11.32 -12.21 8.59
CA VAL A 76 -11.62 -11.02 7.80
C VAL A 76 -10.34 -10.23 7.59
N SER A 77 -9.97 -10.03 6.33
CA SER A 77 -8.73 -9.33 5.97
C SER A 77 -8.98 -7.87 5.57
N LEU A 78 -8.05 -6.99 5.92
CA LEU A 78 -7.98 -5.58 5.49
C LEU A 78 -7.05 -5.39 4.28
N ASP A 79 -6.30 -6.44 3.94
CA ASP A 79 -5.33 -6.48 2.85
C ASP A 79 -5.74 -7.52 1.78
N GLN A 80 -5.47 -7.20 0.52
CA GLN A 80 -5.79 -8.06 -0.63
C GLN A 80 -4.56 -8.77 -1.23
N ILE A 81 -3.38 -8.55 -0.68
CA ILE A 81 -2.10 -8.87 -1.32
C ILE A 81 -1.50 -10.12 -0.69
N TYR A 82 -1.27 -10.10 0.61
CA TYR A 82 -0.46 -11.09 1.32
C TYR A 82 -1.27 -12.26 1.88
N ASN A 83 -2.58 -12.28 1.68
CA ASN A 83 -3.45 -13.35 2.15
C ASN A 83 -4.64 -13.59 1.20
N SER A 84 -5.23 -14.78 1.29
CA SER A 84 -6.40 -15.19 0.49
C SER A 84 -7.54 -15.62 1.40
N CYS A 85 -8.13 -14.64 2.09
CA CYS A 85 -9.26 -14.87 2.97
C CYS A 85 -10.59 -14.80 2.19
N LYS A 86 -11.65 -15.40 2.73
CA LYS A 86 -12.99 -15.33 2.10
C LYS A 86 -13.61 -13.94 2.22
N HIS A 87 -13.38 -13.28 3.35
CA HIS A 87 -13.97 -11.99 3.69
C HIS A 87 -12.89 -10.91 3.70
N HIS A 88 -13.17 -9.81 3.02
CA HIS A 88 -12.29 -8.64 2.97
C HIS A 88 -13.07 -7.38 3.33
N LEU A 89 -12.39 -6.45 4.01
CA LEU A 89 -12.83 -5.07 4.15
C LEU A 89 -11.94 -4.19 3.27
N GLU A 90 -12.59 -3.55 2.31
CA GLU A 90 -11.99 -2.67 1.32
C GLU A 90 -11.76 -1.31 1.95
N SER A 91 -10.74 -1.23 2.79
CA SER A 91 -10.31 -0.04 3.52
C SER A 91 -9.11 0.63 2.87
N ASN A 92 -9.03 1.96 2.98
CA ASN A 92 -7.81 2.68 2.66
C ASN A 92 -7.64 3.94 3.52
N ARG A 93 -6.39 4.35 3.70
CA ARG A 93 -6.05 5.69 4.20
C ARG A 93 -6.30 6.71 3.09
N ILE A 94 -7.04 7.75 3.43
CA ILE A 94 -7.39 8.84 2.51
C ILE A 94 -6.53 10.05 2.84
N ALA A 95 -5.89 10.59 1.81
CA ALA A 95 -5.15 11.83 1.89
C ALA A 95 -5.92 12.97 1.22
N ASP A 96 -5.83 14.15 1.79
CA ASP A 96 -6.40 15.36 1.22
C ASP A 96 -5.70 15.68 -0.11
N LEU A 97 -6.47 16.03 -1.13
CA LEU A 97 -5.94 16.24 -2.47
C LEU A 97 -4.97 17.44 -2.53
N ASP A 98 -5.19 18.48 -1.73
CA ASP A 98 -4.44 19.72 -1.79
C ASP A 98 -3.20 19.67 -0.89
N THR A 99 -3.36 19.23 0.35
CA THR A 99 -2.30 19.20 1.37
C THR A 99 -1.52 17.89 1.41
N MET A 100 -2.03 16.82 0.78
CA MET A 100 -1.49 15.46 0.78
C MET A 100 -1.41 14.81 2.19
N GLU A 101 -2.00 15.45 3.21
CA GLU A 101 -2.06 14.92 4.57
C GLU A 101 -3.15 13.86 4.71
N VAL A 102 -2.91 12.86 5.56
CA VAL A 102 -3.91 11.83 5.83
C VAL A 102 -5.06 12.46 6.63
N ILE A 103 -6.26 12.47 6.05
CA ILE A 103 -7.48 13.03 6.64
C ILE A 103 -8.38 11.96 7.28
N GLY A 104 -8.07 10.68 7.07
CA GLY A 104 -8.72 9.58 7.77
C GLY A 104 -8.70 8.29 6.97
N GLU A 105 -9.68 7.44 7.27
CA GLU A 105 -9.86 6.14 6.64
C GLU A 105 -11.27 6.02 6.08
N ALA A 106 -11.35 5.48 4.87
CA ALA A 106 -12.61 5.25 4.17
C ALA A 106 -12.55 3.95 3.39
N HIS A 107 -13.62 3.68 2.66
CA HIS A 107 -13.67 2.56 1.73
C HIS A 107 -12.73 2.82 0.53
N ARG A 108 -12.21 1.75 -0.10
CA ARG A 108 -11.54 1.87 -1.40
C ARG A 108 -12.55 2.34 -2.47
N PRO A 109 -12.12 3.15 -3.45
CA PRO A 109 -12.97 3.59 -4.55
C PRO A 109 -13.72 2.42 -5.21
N GLY A 110 -14.97 2.66 -5.62
CA GLY A 110 -15.86 1.65 -6.19
C GLY A 110 -16.45 0.62 -5.22
N HIS A 111 -16.19 0.71 -3.91
CA HIS A 111 -16.74 -0.20 -2.90
C HIS A 111 -17.76 0.48 -1.98
N ALA A 112 -18.61 -0.33 -1.34
CA ALA A 112 -19.57 0.16 -0.35
C ALA A 112 -18.87 0.78 0.86
N SER A 113 -19.57 1.57 1.66
CA SER A 113 -18.99 2.14 2.90
C SER A 113 -18.48 1.04 3.84
N LEU A 114 -17.43 1.31 4.62
CA LEU A 114 -16.88 0.33 5.58
C LEU A 114 -17.95 -0.22 6.53
N THR A 115 -18.88 0.64 6.96
CA THR A 115 -20.01 0.22 7.79
C THR A 115 -20.88 -0.82 7.07
N GLU A 116 -21.22 -0.60 5.80
CA GLU A 116 -22.02 -1.56 5.02
C GLU A 116 -21.27 -2.85 4.72
N GLN A 117 -19.96 -2.78 4.47
CA GLN A 117 -19.12 -3.96 4.29
C GLN A 117 -19.11 -4.82 5.56
N ILE A 118 -18.91 -4.20 6.72
CA ILE A 118 -18.92 -4.89 8.02
C ILE A 118 -20.30 -5.49 8.32
N ARG A 119 -21.41 -4.82 7.98
CA ARG A 119 -22.77 -5.36 8.17
C ARG A 119 -23.01 -6.68 7.44
N LYS A 120 -22.29 -6.92 6.34
CA LYS A 120 -22.41 -8.14 5.52
C LYS A 120 -21.55 -9.30 6.02
N LEU A 121 -20.71 -9.08 7.03
CA LEU A 121 -19.90 -10.15 7.63
C LEU A 121 -20.79 -11.10 8.43
N PRO A 122 -20.45 -12.40 8.46
CA PRO A 122 -21.19 -13.38 9.25
C PRO A 122 -20.96 -13.14 10.76
N LYS A 123 -22.02 -13.28 11.56
CA LYS A 123 -22.04 -12.99 13.01
C LYS A 123 -22.06 -14.22 13.91
N ASP A 124 -22.02 -15.40 13.30
CA ASP A 124 -22.11 -16.70 13.97
C ASP A 124 -20.83 -17.08 14.72
N GLN A 125 -19.70 -16.45 14.39
CA GLN A 125 -18.40 -16.70 15.01
C GLN A 125 -17.68 -15.41 15.39
N PRO A 126 -16.79 -15.44 16.40
CA PRO A 126 -15.83 -14.37 16.63
C PRO A 126 -14.98 -14.12 15.39
N ILE A 127 -14.44 -12.91 15.29
CA ILE A 127 -13.66 -12.45 14.15
C ILE A 127 -12.17 -12.51 14.47
N THR A 128 -11.39 -13.06 13.54
CA THR A 128 -9.95 -12.80 13.45
C THR A 128 -9.71 -11.76 12.36
N LEU A 129 -9.18 -10.61 12.73
CA LEU A 129 -8.80 -9.56 11.79
C LEU A 129 -7.39 -9.80 11.27
N VAL A 130 -7.19 -9.63 9.97
CA VAL A 130 -5.90 -9.82 9.30
C VAL A 130 -5.50 -8.55 8.55
N ASP A 131 -4.23 -8.14 8.62
CA ASP A 131 -3.68 -7.01 7.86
C ASP A 131 -2.24 -7.27 7.39
N ASP A 132 -1.72 -6.47 6.46
CA ASP A 132 -0.32 -6.56 6.02
C ASP A 132 0.65 -6.13 7.13
N GLY A 133 0.25 -5.17 7.96
CA GLY A 133 1.02 -4.73 9.11
C GLY A 133 0.34 -3.68 9.96
N CYS A 134 1.01 -3.35 11.06
CA CYS A 134 0.54 -2.38 12.04
C CYS A 134 1.68 -1.43 12.40
N PHE A 135 1.68 -0.24 11.77
CA PHE A 135 2.66 0.81 12.06
C PHE A 135 2.26 1.61 13.31
N SER A 136 1.30 2.54 13.16
CA SER A 136 0.83 3.35 14.28
C SER A 136 -0.33 2.72 15.07
N GLY A 137 -0.97 1.69 14.52
CA GLY A 137 -2.26 1.17 15.02
C GLY A 137 -3.48 2.01 14.61
N GLY A 138 -3.27 3.00 13.72
CA GLY A 138 -4.24 3.78 12.98
C GLY A 138 -5.52 3.02 12.61
N THR A 139 -5.36 2.27 11.53
CA THR A 139 -6.37 1.48 10.84
C THR A 139 -7.06 0.47 11.74
N LEU A 140 -6.28 -0.34 12.44
CA LEU A 140 -6.82 -1.36 13.33
C LEU A 140 -7.73 -0.76 14.40
N THR A 141 -7.37 0.39 14.99
CA THR A 141 -8.21 1.04 16.02
C THR A 141 -9.57 1.43 15.46
N ARG A 142 -9.59 1.98 14.24
CA ARG A 142 -10.81 2.47 13.60
C ARG A 142 -11.70 1.31 13.18
N ILE A 143 -11.13 0.30 12.53
CA ILE A 143 -11.86 -0.89 12.07
C ILE A 143 -12.41 -1.67 13.26
N TYR A 144 -11.61 -1.93 14.29
CA TYR A 144 -12.05 -2.59 15.51
C TYR A 144 -13.25 -1.86 16.14
N GLN A 145 -13.19 -0.53 16.26
CA GLN A 145 -14.31 0.26 16.80
C GLN A 145 -15.57 0.15 15.94
N LEU A 146 -15.43 0.14 14.60
CA LEU A 146 -16.56 -0.04 13.69
C LEU A 146 -17.20 -1.42 13.83
N MET A 147 -16.40 -2.46 14.06
CA MET A 147 -16.88 -3.83 14.28
C MET A 147 -17.57 -3.96 15.64
N LEU A 148 -16.97 -3.45 16.71
CA LEU A 148 -17.58 -3.42 18.05
C LEU A 148 -18.93 -2.71 18.05
N ASN A 149 -19.01 -1.53 17.40
CA ASN A 149 -20.26 -0.76 17.32
C ASN A 149 -21.37 -1.50 16.56
N GLN A 150 -21.04 -2.54 15.80
CA GLN A 150 -21.99 -3.39 15.09
C GLN A 150 -22.24 -4.73 15.80
N GLY A 151 -21.72 -4.89 17.01
CA GLY A 151 -21.90 -6.07 17.85
C GLY A 151 -21.05 -7.27 17.43
N PHE A 152 -19.96 -7.07 16.70
CA PHE A 152 -18.98 -8.14 16.45
C PHE A 152 -18.03 -8.28 17.63
N ILE A 153 -17.62 -9.52 17.89
CA ILE A 153 -16.53 -9.84 18.81
C ILE A 153 -15.29 -10.07 17.94
N VAL A 154 -14.24 -9.26 18.13
CA VAL A 154 -12.94 -9.51 17.52
C VAL A 154 -12.09 -10.22 18.56
N GLU A 155 -11.74 -11.48 18.31
CA GLU A 155 -11.01 -12.32 19.26
C GLU A 155 -9.51 -12.03 19.22
N ARG A 156 -8.97 -11.81 18.03
CA ARG A 156 -7.53 -11.56 17.82
C ARG A 156 -7.28 -10.81 16.52
N ILE A 157 -6.07 -10.27 16.42
CA ILE A 157 -5.54 -9.67 15.19
C ILE A 157 -4.27 -10.41 14.81
N ILE A 158 -4.14 -10.68 13.51
CA ILE A 158 -2.95 -11.23 12.88
C ILE A 158 -2.43 -10.20 11.88
N VAL A 159 -1.15 -9.88 11.93
CA VAL A 159 -0.53 -8.97 10.96
C VAL A 159 0.78 -9.51 10.43
N GLY A 160 1.17 -9.08 9.25
CA GLY A 160 2.49 -9.42 8.71
C GLY A 160 3.60 -8.75 9.51
N LEU A 161 3.48 -7.44 9.74
CA LEU A 161 4.47 -6.67 10.49
C LEU A 161 3.87 -5.92 11.67
N VAL A 162 4.63 -5.76 12.74
CA VAL A 162 4.39 -4.73 13.76
C VAL A 162 5.62 -3.85 13.87
N ILE A 163 5.41 -2.55 13.85
CA ILE A 163 6.45 -1.56 14.13
C ILE A 163 6.20 -0.96 15.51
N ASP A 164 7.27 -0.90 16.31
CA ASP A 164 7.29 -0.30 17.65
C ASP A 164 6.12 -0.76 18.53
N ARG A 165 6.02 -2.08 18.76
CA ARG A 165 4.92 -2.75 19.49
C ARG A 165 4.50 -2.00 20.77
N HIS A 166 5.47 -1.58 21.58
CA HIS A 166 5.23 -0.90 22.85
C HIS A 166 4.64 0.51 22.70
N GLN A 167 4.87 1.18 21.57
CA GLN A 167 4.34 2.51 21.28
C GLN A 167 3.07 2.48 20.43
N ASN A 168 2.75 1.32 19.86
CA ASN A 168 1.61 1.13 18.96
C ASN A 168 0.27 1.48 19.63
N ARG A 169 -0.51 2.35 18.98
CA ARG A 169 -1.77 2.88 19.54
C ARG A 169 -2.81 1.81 19.78
N PHE A 170 -2.91 0.84 18.88
CA PHE A 170 -3.91 -0.23 18.99
C PHE A 170 -3.63 -1.08 20.23
N ILE A 171 -2.39 -1.57 20.34
CA ILE A 171 -1.96 -2.48 21.41
C ILE A 171 -2.09 -1.82 22.78
N ARG A 172 -1.71 -0.53 22.89
CA ARG A 172 -1.86 0.23 24.14
C ARG A 172 -3.30 0.47 24.54
N ARG A 173 -4.21 0.61 23.56
CA ARG A 173 -5.62 0.91 23.79
C ARG A 173 -6.45 -0.32 24.09
N TYR A 174 -6.09 -1.48 23.52
CA TYR A 174 -6.79 -2.75 23.65
C TYR A 174 -5.81 -3.88 24.03
N PRO A 175 -5.15 -3.81 25.20
CA PRO A 175 -4.16 -4.79 25.62
C PRO A 175 -4.74 -6.21 25.80
N GLU A 176 -6.05 -6.33 25.95
CA GLU A 176 -6.78 -7.58 26.07
C GLU A 176 -6.94 -8.34 24.75
N ILE A 177 -6.75 -7.67 23.60
CA ILE A 177 -6.89 -8.27 22.27
C ILE A 177 -5.52 -8.73 21.77
N PRO A 178 -5.27 -10.05 21.64
CA PRO A 178 -4.00 -10.55 21.14
C PRO A 178 -3.73 -10.04 19.73
N LEU A 179 -2.58 -9.37 19.57
CA LEU A 179 -2.04 -9.00 18.26
C LEU A 179 -0.80 -9.84 17.97
N VAL A 180 -0.97 -10.82 17.09
CA VAL A 180 0.07 -11.76 16.65
C VAL A 180 0.68 -11.23 15.34
N ALA A 181 2.01 -11.21 15.26
CA ALA A 181 2.72 -10.69 14.10
C ALA A 181 3.63 -11.78 13.51
N VAL A 182 3.84 -11.78 12.19
CA VAL A 182 4.91 -12.60 11.58
C VAL A 182 6.27 -12.03 11.96
N LYS A 183 6.44 -10.71 11.83
CA LYS A 183 7.68 -10.01 12.19
C LYS A 183 7.40 -8.78 13.03
N GLU A 184 8.35 -8.46 13.89
CA GLU A 184 8.35 -7.25 14.70
C GLU A 184 9.65 -6.48 14.48
N TYR A 185 9.52 -5.17 14.35
CA TYR A 185 10.66 -4.27 14.24
C TYR A 185 10.49 -3.13 15.24
N GLU A 186 11.61 -2.68 15.78
CA GLU A 186 11.67 -1.51 16.65
C GLU A 186 12.59 -0.46 16.04
N ASN A 187 12.30 0.81 16.32
CA ASN A 187 13.15 1.94 15.97
C ASN A 187 13.52 1.96 14.48
N VAL A 188 12.53 1.79 13.61
CA VAL A 188 12.72 1.88 12.15
C VAL A 188 12.76 3.34 11.69
N ILE A 189 13.30 3.57 10.49
CA ILE A 189 13.16 4.85 9.79
C ILE A 189 11.74 4.98 9.25
N ASP A 190 11.31 3.97 8.50
CA ASP A 190 9.97 3.85 7.95
C ASP A 190 9.68 2.39 7.56
N TRP A 191 8.43 2.11 7.23
CA TRP A 191 8.01 0.90 6.53
C TRP A 191 7.11 1.27 5.35
N VAL A 192 7.54 0.90 4.14
CA VAL A 192 6.83 1.20 2.89
C VAL A 192 6.66 -0.06 2.07
N CYS A 193 5.48 -0.23 1.46
CA CYS A 193 5.25 -1.26 0.45
C CYS A 193 5.94 -0.83 -0.85
N GLU A 194 6.71 -1.74 -1.47
CA GLU A 194 7.51 -1.44 -2.66
C GLU A 194 6.71 -0.73 -3.76
N ARG A 195 5.48 -1.20 -4.03
CA ARG A 195 4.54 -0.60 -4.99
C ARG A 195 4.36 0.91 -4.83
N ASP A 196 4.42 1.46 -3.62
CA ASP A 196 4.13 2.88 -3.35
C ASP A 196 5.17 3.83 -3.94
N PHE A 197 6.35 3.28 -4.27
CA PHE A 197 7.40 3.96 -5.03
C PHE A 197 7.17 3.95 -6.54
N TYR A 198 6.18 3.22 -7.08
CA TYR A 198 5.99 3.11 -8.53
C TYR A 198 4.70 3.79 -8.98
N VAL A 199 4.87 4.82 -9.81
CA VAL A 199 3.76 5.64 -10.30
C VAL A 199 2.90 4.83 -11.26
N GLY A 200 1.58 4.80 -11.03
CA GLY A 200 0.64 4.13 -11.93
C GLY A 200 0.31 2.67 -11.58
N VAL A 201 1.12 2.02 -10.75
CA VAL A 201 1.00 0.59 -10.41
C VAL A 201 -0.26 0.32 -9.58
N PRO A 202 -0.90 -0.88 -9.67
CA PRO A 202 -2.03 -1.22 -8.83
C PRO A 202 -1.75 -0.99 -7.35
N LEU A 203 -2.73 -0.42 -6.63
CA LEU A 203 -2.65 -0.16 -5.19
C LEU A 203 -1.49 0.76 -4.75
N SER A 204 -0.77 1.42 -5.67
CA SER A 204 0.36 2.27 -5.32
C SER A 204 -0.08 3.62 -4.77
N GLY A 205 0.61 4.09 -3.73
CA GLY A 205 0.46 5.40 -3.13
C GLY A 205 -0.82 5.55 -2.31
N ARG A 206 -1.02 6.76 -1.78
CA ARG A 206 -2.25 7.09 -1.04
C ARG A 206 -3.40 7.36 -2.01
N THR A 207 -4.62 7.07 -1.58
CA THR A 207 -5.82 7.49 -2.33
C THR A 207 -6.17 8.91 -1.92
N ALA A 208 -6.36 9.79 -2.91
CA ALA A 208 -6.85 11.14 -2.64
C ALA A 208 -8.35 11.13 -2.32
N GLY A 209 -8.76 12.05 -1.46
CA GLY A 209 -10.15 12.24 -1.09
C GLY A 209 -10.39 13.58 -0.43
N LYS A 210 -11.59 13.72 0.15
CA LYS A 210 -12.05 14.94 0.80
C LYS A 210 -12.86 14.63 2.04
N VAL A 211 -12.97 15.63 2.92
CA VAL A 211 -13.91 15.63 4.03
C VAL A 211 -15.12 16.48 3.65
N ASP A 212 -16.31 15.90 3.71
CA ASP A 212 -17.57 16.62 3.51
C ASP A 212 -18.50 16.36 4.69
N HIS A 213 -18.96 17.42 5.36
CA HIS A 213 -19.76 17.34 6.59
C HIS A 213 -19.20 16.35 7.66
N GLY A 214 -17.87 16.29 7.80
CA GLY A 214 -17.19 15.40 8.74
C GLY A 214 -17.04 13.94 8.26
N ILE A 215 -17.45 13.63 7.03
CA ILE A 215 -17.35 12.31 6.41
C ILE A 215 -16.17 12.32 5.44
N VAL A 216 -15.22 11.41 5.66
CA VAL A 216 -14.09 11.17 4.75
C VAL A 216 -14.54 10.28 3.60
N SER A 217 -14.28 10.70 2.36
CA SER A 217 -14.61 9.92 1.16
C SER A 217 -13.50 10.03 0.11
N PRO A 218 -13.24 8.97 -0.67
CA PRO A 218 -12.30 9.04 -1.78
C PRO A 218 -12.82 9.94 -2.91
N CYS A 219 -11.92 10.47 -3.72
CA CYS A 219 -12.26 11.14 -4.97
C CYS A 219 -12.78 10.14 -6.01
N GLU A 220 -13.72 10.60 -6.84
CA GLU A 220 -14.20 9.88 -8.02
C GLU A 220 -14.00 10.75 -9.27
N PRO A 221 -13.27 10.29 -10.31
CA PRO A 221 -12.57 8.99 -10.36
C PRO A 221 -11.41 8.90 -9.36
N GLU A 222 -10.98 7.68 -9.06
CA GLU A 222 -9.84 7.43 -8.17
C GLU A 222 -8.57 8.17 -8.64
N ILE A 223 -7.95 8.88 -7.69
CA ILE A 223 -6.68 9.60 -7.86
C ILE A 223 -5.64 9.01 -6.89
N SER A 224 -4.47 8.68 -7.43
CA SER A 224 -3.33 8.19 -6.67
C SER A 224 -2.33 9.32 -6.33
N LEU A 225 -1.76 9.22 -5.14
CA LEU A 225 -0.68 10.06 -4.62
C LEU A 225 0.54 9.15 -4.29
N PRO A 226 1.34 8.75 -5.30
CA PRO A 226 2.56 7.96 -5.09
C PRO A 226 3.62 8.76 -4.31
N TYR A 227 4.60 8.09 -3.72
CA TYR A 227 5.62 8.75 -2.87
C TYR A 227 6.73 9.43 -3.69
N CYS A 228 6.34 10.34 -4.57
CA CYS A 228 7.22 11.22 -5.33
C CYS A 228 6.52 12.52 -5.74
N LEU A 229 7.31 13.60 -5.85
CA LEU A 229 6.87 14.88 -6.38
C LEU A 229 6.67 14.81 -7.91
N PRO A 230 5.74 15.59 -8.48
CA PRO A 230 4.78 16.47 -7.82
C PRO A 230 3.46 15.76 -7.45
N PHE A 231 3.40 14.43 -7.61
CA PHE A 231 2.14 13.68 -7.48
C PHE A 231 1.71 13.48 -6.03
N GLY A 232 2.67 13.17 -5.16
CA GLY A 232 2.48 13.03 -3.73
C GLY A 232 3.66 13.62 -2.95
N ASP A 233 3.78 13.26 -1.68
CA ASP A 233 4.77 13.80 -0.76
C ASP A 233 5.72 12.68 -0.29
N PRO A 234 6.96 12.58 -0.81
CA PRO A 234 7.92 11.57 -0.37
C PRO A 234 8.42 11.80 1.06
N ILE A 235 8.36 13.04 1.57
CA ILE A 235 8.84 13.39 2.92
C ILE A 235 7.87 12.80 3.95
N LYS A 236 6.56 13.01 3.77
CA LYS A 236 5.53 12.48 4.67
C LYS A 236 5.11 11.04 4.35
N GLY A 237 5.30 10.62 3.10
CA GLY A 237 4.89 9.31 2.58
C GLY A 237 5.90 8.20 2.87
N ALA A 238 7.19 8.55 2.80
CA ALA A 238 8.30 7.60 2.80
C ALA A 238 9.49 8.10 3.63
N SER A 239 9.29 9.09 4.50
CA SER A 239 10.31 9.66 5.38
C SER A 239 11.59 10.14 4.68
N ILE A 240 11.48 10.52 3.40
CA ILE A 240 12.62 11.02 2.61
C ILE A 240 13.04 12.40 3.15
N PRO A 241 14.33 12.64 3.42
CA PRO A 241 14.81 13.95 3.85
C PRO A 241 14.45 15.06 2.86
N THR A 242 14.08 16.23 3.39
CA THR A 242 13.61 17.37 2.57
C THR A 242 14.63 17.81 1.51
N ASP A 243 15.92 17.77 1.84
CA ASP A 243 17.04 18.09 0.95
C ASP A 243 17.27 17.04 -0.15
N ARG A 244 16.69 15.84 0.00
CA ARG A 244 16.77 14.73 -0.98
C ARG A 244 15.48 14.53 -1.78
N ALA A 245 14.39 15.21 -1.41
CA ALA A 245 13.05 14.94 -1.94
C ALA A 245 12.93 15.09 -3.46
N ILE A 246 13.58 16.10 -4.06
CA ILE A 246 13.53 16.35 -5.51
C ILE A 246 14.28 15.25 -6.26
N ASP A 247 15.53 14.97 -5.87
CA ASP A 247 16.37 13.98 -6.56
C ASP A 247 15.81 12.57 -6.41
N PHE A 248 15.32 12.23 -5.22
CA PHE A 248 14.60 10.98 -4.99
C PHE A 248 13.37 10.87 -5.89
N SER A 249 12.59 11.94 -6.04
CA SER A 249 11.41 11.94 -6.91
C SER A 249 11.78 11.77 -8.39
N ARG A 250 12.86 12.39 -8.87
CA ARG A 250 13.39 12.16 -10.23
C ARG A 250 13.81 10.70 -10.43
N PHE A 251 14.48 10.11 -9.44
CA PHE A 251 14.86 8.71 -9.46
C PHE A 251 13.64 7.78 -9.55
N ILE A 252 12.64 8.01 -8.69
CA ILE A 252 11.38 7.24 -8.69
C ILE A 252 10.61 7.35 -10.02
N LEU A 253 10.52 8.56 -10.59
CA LEU A 253 9.91 8.74 -11.91
C LEU A 253 10.67 7.98 -13.00
N SER A 254 12.00 7.93 -12.91
CA SER A 254 12.85 7.19 -13.85
C SER A 254 12.65 5.68 -13.73
N LEU A 255 12.58 5.13 -12.50
CA LEU A 255 12.24 3.72 -12.27
C LEU A 255 10.83 3.38 -12.80
N SER A 256 9.88 4.27 -12.58
CA SER A 256 8.51 4.10 -13.08
C SER A 256 8.49 4.09 -14.61
N LEU A 257 9.22 5.00 -15.27
CA LEU A 257 9.37 5.01 -16.73
C LEU A 257 9.97 3.69 -17.22
N GLU A 258 11.05 3.22 -16.61
CA GLU A 258 11.70 1.94 -16.96
C GLU A 258 10.71 0.76 -16.88
N LEU A 259 9.91 0.70 -15.81
CA LEU A 259 8.85 -0.31 -15.65
C LEU A 259 7.83 -0.26 -16.80
N TRP A 260 7.26 0.91 -17.06
CA TRP A 260 6.20 1.05 -18.06
C TRP A 260 6.70 0.83 -19.48
N GLU A 261 7.90 1.34 -19.82
CA GLU A 261 8.51 1.12 -21.13
C GLU A 261 8.81 -0.37 -21.37
N ASN A 262 9.21 -1.11 -20.33
CA ASN A 262 9.44 -2.55 -20.45
C ASN A 262 8.13 -3.32 -20.64
N ILE A 263 7.06 -2.99 -19.90
CA ILE A 263 5.73 -3.57 -20.12
C ILE A 263 5.23 -3.31 -21.55
N GLU A 264 5.41 -2.09 -22.07
CA GLU A 264 5.05 -1.73 -23.45
C GLU A 264 5.84 -2.54 -24.48
N LYS A 265 7.15 -2.68 -24.27
CA LYS A 265 8.05 -3.45 -25.13
C LYS A 265 7.64 -4.92 -25.18
N GLU A 266 7.48 -5.56 -24.02
CA GLU A 266 7.09 -6.97 -23.94
C GLU A 266 5.70 -7.21 -24.51
N SER A 267 4.78 -6.26 -24.30
CA SER A 267 3.41 -6.36 -24.81
C SER A 267 3.26 -6.01 -26.29
N GLY A 268 4.29 -5.41 -26.91
CA GLY A 268 4.24 -4.95 -28.30
C GLY A 268 3.22 -3.85 -28.56
N ARG A 269 2.77 -3.12 -27.53
CA ARG A 269 1.78 -2.03 -27.65
C ARG A 269 1.98 -0.97 -26.57
N PRO A 270 1.62 0.30 -26.83
CA PRO A 270 1.68 1.34 -25.82
C PRO A 270 0.64 1.11 -24.71
N ILE A 271 0.98 1.55 -23.50
CA ILE A 271 0.07 1.65 -22.36
C ILE A 271 -0.44 3.10 -22.31
N LEU A 272 -1.75 3.26 -22.45
CA LEU A 272 -2.39 4.57 -22.43
C LEU A 272 -2.71 4.99 -20.99
N SER A 273 -2.79 6.29 -20.73
CA SER A 273 -3.12 6.82 -19.39
C SER A 273 -4.47 6.29 -18.88
N GLN A 274 -5.43 6.03 -19.78
CA GLN A 274 -6.69 5.37 -19.44
C GLN A 274 -6.56 3.89 -19.04
N ASP A 275 -5.51 3.20 -19.48
CA ASP A 275 -5.27 1.77 -19.20
C ASP A 275 -4.60 1.57 -17.83
N VAL A 276 -3.99 2.63 -17.28
CA VAL A 276 -3.26 2.60 -16.01
C VAL A 276 -4.24 2.38 -14.85
N PRO A 277 -3.96 1.42 -13.95
CA PRO A 277 -4.87 1.08 -12.87
C PRO A 277 -5.03 2.21 -11.86
N ARG A 278 -3.94 2.91 -11.52
CA ARG A 278 -3.93 3.99 -10.51
C ARG A 278 -3.39 5.27 -11.11
N LEU A 279 -4.28 6.13 -11.61
CA LEU A 279 -3.84 7.36 -12.26
C LEU A 279 -3.34 8.39 -11.24
N PRO A 280 -2.11 8.92 -11.38
CA PRO A 280 -1.57 9.90 -10.43
C PRO A 280 -2.23 11.28 -10.60
N LYS A 281 -2.24 12.07 -9.52
CA LYS A 281 -2.72 13.46 -9.51
C LYS A 281 -2.15 14.26 -10.69
N GLY A 282 -2.99 14.99 -11.40
CA GLY A 282 -2.57 15.89 -12.48
C GLY A 282 -2.27 15.21 -13.83
N VAL A 283 -2.38 13.88 -13.93
CA VAL A 283 -2.41 13.18 -15.23
C VAL A 283 -3.85 12.97 -15.64
N ALA A 284 -4.19 13.26 -16.90
CA ALA A 284 -5.55 13.10 -17.39
C ALA A 284 -5.80 11.65 -17.86
N ARG A 285 -7.01 11.15 -17.60
CA ARG A 285 -7.43 9.80 -18.02
C ARG A 285 -7.82 9.81 -19.49
N ASP A 286 -6.84 9.70 -20.38
CA ASP A 286 -7.01 9.84 -21.82
C ASP A 286 -6.18 8.81 -22.64
N LYS A 287 -6.17 8.98 -23.96
CA LYS A 287 -5.48 8.10 -24.92
C LYS A 287 -4.00 8.45 -25.13
N ARG A 288 -3.40 9.36 -24.35
CA ARG A 288 -1.96 9.62 -24.41
C ARG A 288 -1.20 8.45 -23.80
N ARG A 289 -0.03 8.15 -24.37
CA ARG A 289 0.88 7.14 -23.83
C ARG A 289 1.31 7.55 -22.42
N PHE A 290 1.24 6.64 -21.46
CA PHE A 290 1.49 6.99 -20.07
C PHE A 290 2.95 7.38 -19.81
N THR A 291 3.89 6.72 -20.49
CA THR A 291 5.32 7.06 -20.42
C THR A 291 5.60 8.48 -20.92
N GLU A 292 4.86 8.99 -21.91
CA GLU A 292 4.97 10.38 -22.35
C GLU A 292 4.47 11.36 -21.27
N ALA A 293 3.37 11.02 -20.58
CA ALA A 293 2.87 11.83 -19.48
C ALA A 293 3.87 11.89 -18.31
N LEU A 294 4.47 10.76 -17.93
CA LEU A 294 5.50 10.70 -16.89
C LEU A 294 6.76 11.47 -17.30
N ASN A 295 7.24 11.31 -18.54
CA ASN A 295 8.43 12.01 -19.03
C ASN A 295 8.22 13.53 -19.07
N ALA A 296 7.01 13.99 -19.44
CA ALA A 296 6.67 15.41 -19.40
C ALA A 296 6.69 16.00 -17.99
N VAL A 297 6.39 15.19 -16.96
CA VAL A 297 6.51 15.58 -15.55
C VAL A 297 7.98 15.58 -15.12
N LEU A 298 8.72 14.52 -15.43
CA LEU A 298 10.14 14.39 -15.10
C LEU A 298 10.98 15.57 -15.62
N ARG A 299 10.71 16.05 -16.85
CA ARG A 299 11.41 17.20 -17.44
C ARG A 299 11.14 18.54 -16.74
N LYS A 300 10.06 18.63 -15.97
CA LYS A 300 9.66 19.85 -15.25
C LYS A 300 10.12 19.86 -13.80
N LEU A 301 10.53 18.70 -13.28
CA LEU A 301 10.97 18.51 -11.90
C LEU A 301 12.45 18.86 -11.78
#